data_AF-A0A1H2EGP0-F1
#
_entry.id   AF-A0A1H2EGP0-F1
#
_cell.length_a   1.000
_cell.length_b   1.000
_cell.length_c   1.000
_cell.angle_alpha   90.00
_cell.angle_beta   90.00
_cell.angle_gamma   90.00
#
_symmetry.space_group_name_H-M   'P 1'
#
loop_
_entity.id
_entity.type
_entity.pdbx_description
1 polymer ?
#
loop_
_entity_poly.entity_id
_entity_poly.type
_entity_poly.pdbx_seq_one_letter_code
_entity_poly.pdbx_strand_id
1 'polypeptide(L)'
;MNVTRSLSLAAVFSLTASTAFAFGLDDVTNAVNAASAGNNSASSSMLGNPQTLDLVSSLSSLNLSPQQAVGGTGAMLDLAKNQLPGAQYAQLLQSVPGLDQLVGSNGLQQLSGLGSILGGSAATPVSGAATAAVSNVNSLQDLNNAFGALGMDSSMIDQFTPLLLQYFGKQGADPSLLGSLGSLWGA
;
A
#
# COMPACT_ATOMS: atom_id res chain seq x y z
N MET A 1 52.74 -53.24 -4.29
CA MET A 1 53.36 -51.96 -4.70
C MET A 1 52.30 -51.18 -5.46
N ASN A 2 51.82 -50.00 -5.09
CA ASN A 2 52.19 -49.03 -4.05
C ASN A 2 50.93 -48.33 -3.53
N VAL A 3 50.99 -47.97 -2.25
CA VAL A 3 50.06 -47.10 -1.52
C VAL A 3 50.36 -45.64 -1.87
N THR A 4 49.33 -44.82 -2.04
CA THR A 4 49.45 -43.38 -1.78
C THR A 4 48.24 -42.91 -0.97
N ARG A 5 48.53 -42.42 0.23
CA ARG A 5 47.61 -41.77 1.16
C ARG A 5 47.57 -40.29 0.80
N SER A 6 46.39 -39.68 0.75
CA SER A 6 46.27 -38.22 0.84
C SER A 6 45.01 -37.89 1.62
N LEU A 7 45.27 -37.45 2.85
CA LEU A 7 44.34 -36.87 3.80
C LEU A 7 44.06 -35.43 3.33
N SER A 8 42.80 -35.08 3.10
CA SER A 8 42.39 -33.66 3.04
C SER A 8 41.08 -33.52 3.78
N LEU A 9 41.24 -32.92 4.95
CA LEU A 9 40.25 -32.48 5.93
C LEU A 9 39.92 -31.00 5.61
N ALA A 10 38.72 -30.56 6.03
CA ALA A 10 38.18 -29.19 5.98
C ALA A 10 37.40 -28.86 4.68
N ALA A 11 36.22 -28.22 4.69
CA ALA A 11 35.50 -27.55 5.77
C ALA A 11 34.03 -27.32 5.36
N VAL A 12 33.15 -27.52 6.35
CA VAL A 12 32.02 -26.66 6.71
C VAL A 12 30.81 -26.59 5.77
N PHE A 13 29.80 -27.33 6.21
CA PHE A 13 28.38 -27.11 6.09
C PHE A 13 28.00 -25.67 6.47
N SER A 14 27.42 -24.88 5.56
CA SER A 14 26.72 -23.65 5.91
C SER A 14 25.45 -23.47 5.09
N LEU A 15 24.38 -23.35 5.88
CA LEU A 15 22.96 -23.42 5.61
C LEU A 15 22.45 -22.49 4.50
N THR A 16 21.38 -22.98 3.87
CA THR A 16 20.37 -22.23 3.13
C THR A 16 20.00 -20.94 3.85
N ALA A 17 20.32 -19.79 3.25
CA ALA A 17 19.79 -18.51 3.70
C ALA A 17 18.30 -18.45 3.35
N SER A 18 17.46 -18.86 4.28
CA SER A 18 16.07 -18.40 4.33
C SER A 18 16.12 -16.90 4.56
N THR A 19 15.75 -16.10 3.56
CA THR A 19 15.34 -14.71 3.80
C THR A 19 14.03 -14.74 4.57
N ALA A 20 14.12 -15.03 5.86
CA ALA A 20 13.06 -14.73 6.79
C ALA A 20 12.97 -13.20 6.85
N PHE A 21 11.87 -12.63 6.36
CA PHE A 21 11.46 -11.27 6.69
C PHE A 21 11.18 -11.24 8.20
N ALA A 22 12.24 -11.15 8.99
CA ALA A 22 12.17 -10.89 10.41
C ALA A 22 11.78 -9.42 10.57
N PHE A 23 10.47 -9.14 10.48
CA PHE A 23 9.88 -7.90 10.97
C PHE A 23 10.07 -7.88 12.49
N GLY A 24 11.26 -7.47 12.93
CA GLY A 24 11.56 -7.26 14.33
C GLY A 24 10.82 -6.02 14.80
N LEU A 25 10.10 -6.14 15.92
CA LEU A 25 9.45 -4.99 16.58
C LEU A 25 10.47 -3.90 16.95
N ASP A 26 11.73 -4.26 17.16
CA ASP A 26 12.86 -3.33 17.34
C ASP A 26 13.22 -2.57 16.06
N ASP A 27 13.20 -3.23 14.90
CA ASP A 27 13.48 -2.63 13.58
C ASP A 27 12.31 -1.74 13.13
N VAL A 28 11.07 -2.18 13.41
CA VAL A 28 9.87 -1.34 13.28
C VAL A 28 10.00 -0.10 14.15
N THR A 29 10.40 -0.24 15.42
CA THR A 29 10.53 0.92 16.32
C THR A 29 11.60 1.91 15.83
N ASN A 30 12.73 1.42 15.33
CA ASN A 30 13.77 2.28 14.78
C ASN A 30 13.34 2.91 13.42
N ALA A 31 12.57 2.19 12.61
CA ALA A 31 11.95 2.71 11.38
C ALA A 31 10.83 3.72 11.70
N VAL A 32 10.03 3.54 12.76
CA VAL A 32 9.04 4.55 13.18
C VAL A 32 9.73 5.79 13.71
N ASN A 33 10.84 5.64 14.44
CA ASN A 33 11.62 6.78 14.92
C ASN A 33 12.31 7.53 13.78
N ALA A 34 12.82 6.82 12.76
CA ALA A 34 13.36 7.43 11.55
C ALA A 34 12.26 8.10 10.67
N ALA A 35 11.06 7.53 10.62
CA ALA A 35 9.90 8.10 9.92
C ALA A 35 9.23 9.27 10.68
N SER A 36 9.23 9.24 12.02
CA SER A 36 8.65 10.29 12.87
C SER A 36 9.60 11.47 13.11
N ALA A 37 10.92 11.28 13.04
CA ALA A 37 11.89 12.37 13.07
C ALA A 37 11.84 13.27 11.81
N GLY A 38 11.21 12.80 10.73
CA GLY A 38 10.94 13.56 9.52
C GLY A 38 9.45 13.60 9.20
N ASN A 39 8.63 14.27 10.00
CA ASN A 39 7.23 14.68 9.70
C ASN A 39 6.27 13.63 9.09
N ASN A 40 6.59 12.33 9.07
CA ASN A 40 5.78 11.29 8.44
C ASN A 40 5.12 10.41 9.52
N SER A 41 4.10 10.97 10.18
CA SER A 41 3.10 10.25 11.01
C SER A 41 2.23 9.26 10.22
N ALA A 42 2.53 9.15 8.93
CA ALA A 42 1.78 8.49 7.90
C ALA A 42 2.19 7.00 7.81
N SER A 43 3.50 6.73 7.83
CA SER A 43 4.04 5.36 7.74
C SER A 43 3.70 4.52 8.97
N SER A 44 3.55 5.17 10.12
CA SER A 44 3.01 4.58 11.35
C SER A 44 1.50 4.36 11.29
N SER A 45 0.74 5.04 10.43
CA SER A 45 -0.70 4.78 10.24
C SER A 45 -0.98 3.60 9.32
N MET A 46 -0.19 3.39 8.26
CA MET A 46 -0.29 2.16 7.45
C MET A 46 0.16 0.92 8.23
N LEU A 47 1.29 1.02 8.93
CA LEU A 47 1.85 -0.08 9.71
C LEU A 47 1.13 -0.29 11.05
N GLY A 48 0.57 0.78 11.62
CA GLY A 48 -0.18 0.76 12.88
C GLY A 48 -1.64 0.36 12.72
N ASN A 49 -2.17 0.32 11.49
CA ASN A 49 -3.52 -0.15 11.22
C ASN A 49 -3.47 -1.57 10.60
N PRO A 50 -3.66 -2.64 11.41
CA PRO A 50 -3.51 -4.02 10.95
C PRO A 50 -4.47 -4.37 9.80
N GLN A 51 -5.61 -3.69 9.72
CA GLN A 51 -6.57 -3.85 8.63
C GLN A 51 -6.07 -3.26 7.30
N THR A 52 -5.23 -2.22 7.32
CA THR A 52 -4.62 -1.66 6.09
C THR A 52 -3.58 -2.63 5.53
N LEU A 53 -2.81 -3.26 6.40
CA LEU A 53 -1.90 -4.35 6.04
C LEU A 53 -2.67 -5.56 5.49
N ASP A 54 -3.80 -5.91 6.11
CA ASP A 54 -4.67 -7.01 5.66
C ASP A 54 -5.27 -6.73 4.27
N LEU A 55 -5.70 -5.48 4.02
CA LEU A 55 -6.15 -5.02 2.71
C LEU A 55 -5.02 -5.08 1.67
N VAL A 56 -3.85 -4.52 1.99
CA VAL A 56 -2.68 -4.55 1.09
C VAL A 56 -2.22 -5.99 0.83
N SER A 57 -2.27 -6.88 1.81
CA SER A 57 -1.93 -8.30 1.65
C SER A 57 -2.97 -9.05 0.80
N SER A 58 -4.26 -8.74 0.98
CA SER A 58 -5.35 -9.26 0.15
C SER A 58 -5.24 -8.79 -1.30
N LEU A 59 -4.93 -7.51 -1.51
CA LEU A 59 -4.69 -6.93 -2.82
C LEU A 59 -3.41 -7.48 -3.47
N SER A 60 -2.35 -7.67 -2.70
CA SER A 60 -1.12 -8.28 -3.19
C SER A 60 -1.33 -9.75 -3.59
N SER A 61 -2.27 -10.44 -2.92
CA SER A 61 -2.70 -11.79 -3.31
C SER A 61 -3.40 -11.84 -4.68
N LEU A 62 -3.86 -10.69 -5.22
CA LEU A 62 -4.36 -10.55 -6.60
C LEU A 62 -3.22 -10.34 -7.62
N ASN A 63 -1.98 -10.68 -7.27
CA ASN A 63 -0.78 -10.47 -8.08
C ASN A 63 -0.51 -8.99 -8.37
N LEU A 64 -0.92 -8.10 -7.46
CA LEU A 64 -0.68 -6.66 -7.53
C LEU A 64 0.56 -6.27 -6.72
N SER A 65 1.28 -5.27 -7.21
CA SER A 65 2.35 -4.64 -6.43
C SER A 65 1.78 -3.76 -5.32
N PRO A 66 2.50 -3.56 -4.20
CA PRO A 66 2.09 -2.64 -3.12
C PRO A 66 1.78 -1.23 -3.63
N GLN A 67 2.53 -0.76 -4.63
CA GLN A 67 2.35 0.52 -5.31
C GLN A 67 1.00 0.59 -6.04
N GLN A 68 0.57 -0.52 -6.64
CA GLN A 68 -0.70 -0.63 -7.35
C GLN A 68 -1.87 -0.67 -6.36
N ALA A 69 -1.74 -1.46 -5.29
CA ALA A 69 -2.71 -1.51 -4.20
C ALA A 69 -2.90 -0.14 -3.56
N VAL A 70 -1.81 0.50 -3.13
CA VAL A 70 -1.86 1.80 -2.44
C VAL A 70 -2.23 2.93 -3.40
N GLY A 71 -1.67 2.97 -4.61
CA GLY A 71 -1.98 3.99 -5.62
C GLY A 71 -3.41 3.87 -6.16
N GLY A 72 -3.90 2.66 -6.40
CA GLY A 72 -5.29 2.43 -6.83
C GLY A 72 -6.30 2.78 -5.76
N THR A 73 -6.03 2.40 -4.51
CA THR A 73 -6.84 2.82 -3.36
C THR A 73 -6.81 4.33 -3.19
N GLY A 74 -5.64 4.96 -3.32
CA GLY A 74 -5.49 6.41 -3.25
C GLY A 74 -6.25 7.15 -4.34
N ALA A 75 -6.25 6.64 -5.58
CA ALA A 75 -7.00 7.20 -6.70
C ALA A 75 -8.53 7.08 -6.53
N MET A 76 -9.01 5.91 -6.10
CA MET A 76 -10.43 5.70 -5.80
C MET A 76 -10.91 6.66 -4.71
N LEU A 77 -10.06 6.85 -3.70
CA LEU A 77 -10.36 7.70 -2.58
C LEU A 77 -10.22 9.20 -2.90
N ASP A 78 -9.35 9.55 -3.86
CA ASP A 78 -9.28 10.91 -4.42
C ASP A 78 -10.54 11.23 -5.25
N LEU A 79 -11.06 10.27 -6.05
CA LEU A 79 -12.37 10.41 -6.68
C LEU A 79 -13.46 10.63 -5.64
N ALA A 80 -13.47 9.80 -4.61
CA ALA A 80 -14.43 9.91 -3.53
C ALA A 80 -14.33 11.26 -2.82
N LYS A 81 -13.13 11.79 -2.58
CA LYS A 81 -12.94 13.13 -1.99
C LYS A 81 -13.49 14.23 -2.89
N ASN A 82 -13.32 14.13 -4.21
CA ASN A 82 -13.81 15.13 -5.17
C ASN A 82 -15.32 15.03 -5.44
N GLN A 83 -15.90 13.84 -5.32
CA GLN A 83 -17.31 13.56 -5.65
C GLN A 83 -18.24 13.47 -4.44
N LEU A 84 -17.73 13.08 -3.26
CA LEU A 84 -18.53 13.04 -2.05
C LEU A 84 -18.69 14.43 -1.44
N PRO A 85 -19.84 14.72 -0.82
CA PRO A 85 -19.99 15.90 0.02
C PRO A 85 -18.95 15.92 1.14
N GLY A 86 -18.34 17.08 1.40
CA GLY A 86 -17.28 17.21 2.42
C GLY A 86 -17.65 16.66 3.80
N ALA A 87 -18.93 16.68 4.18
CA ALA A 87 -19.42 16.07 5.42
C ALA A 87 -19.30 14.53 5.44
N GLN A 88 -19.59 13.87 4.31
CA GLN A 88 -19.50 12.42 4.16
C GLN A 88 -18.04 11.96 4.16
N TYR A 89 -17.18 12.68 3.46
CA TYR A 89 -15.74 12.42 3.46
C TYR A 89 -15.10 12.71 4.83
N ALA A 90 -15.52 13.76 5.54
CA ALA A 90 -15.06 14.02 6.91
C ALA A 90 -15.48 12.90 7.89
N GLN A 91 -16.70 12.36 7.76
CA GLN A 91 -17.12 11.16 8.50
C GLN A 91 -16.23 9.95 8.17
N LEU A 92 -15.88 9.76 6.89
CA LEU A 92 -14.97 8.69 6.48
C LEU A 92 -13.60 8.81 7.16
N LEU A 93 -13.03 10.02 7.16
CA LEU A 93 -11.76 10.32 7.85
C LEU A 93 -11.85 10.11 9.37
N GLN A 94 -13.01 10.38 9.96
CA GLN A 94 -13.23 10.19 11.40
C GLN A 94 -13.36 8.71 11.77
N SER A 95 -13.99 7.90 10.89
CA SER A 95 -14.12 6.46 11.08
C SER A 95 -12.81 5.71 10.79
N VAL A 96 -12.01 6.19 9.83
CA VAL A 96 -10.80 5.50 9.38
C VAL A 96 -9.57 6.34 9.73
N PRO A 97 -8.96 6.15 10.91
CA PRO A 97 -7.73 6.87 11.28
C PRO A 97 -6.61 6.59 10.27
N GLY A 98 -5.95 7.66 9.83
CA GLY A 98 -4.85 7.58 8.85
C GLY A 98 -5.28 7.52 7.38
N LEU A 99 -6.59 7.54 7.08
CA LEU A 99 -7.10 7.50 5.71
C LEU A 99 -6.66 8.70 4.85
N ASP A 100 -6.59 9.89 5.45
CA ASP A 100 -6.08 11.12 4.83
C ASP A 100 -4.66 10.94 4.25
N GLN A 101 -3.88 10.06 4.89
CA GLN A 101 -2.50 9.80 4.51
C GLN A 101 -2.40 8.80 3.35
N LEU A 102 -3.49 8.12 2.99
CA LEU A 102 -3.56 7.25 1.80
C LEU A 102 -4.23 7.92 0.60
N VAL A 103 -4.91 9.06 0.78
CA VAL A 103 -5.63 9.72 -0.31
C VAL A 103 -4.71 10.27 -1.39
N GLY A 104 -5.08 10.02 -2.65
CA GLY A 104 -4.33 10.44 -3.82
C GLY A 104 -2.90 9.91 -3.80
N SER A 105 -1.93 10.79 -4.02
CA SER A 105 -0.51 10.45 -4.02
C SER A 105 0.07 10.26 -2.61
N ASN A 106 -0.63 10.63 -1.53
CA ASN A 106 -0.06 10.58 -0.18
C ASN A 106 0.40 9.16 0.20
N GLY A 107 -0.39 8.14 -0.12
CA GLY A 107 -0.02 6.75 0.16
C GLY A 107 1.21 6.28 -0.63
N LEU A 108 1.35 6.74 -1.87
CA LEU A 108 2.52 6.44 -2.70
C LEU A 108 3.76 7.18 -2.21
N GLN A 109 3.62 8.43 -1.80
CA GLN A 109 4.71 9.23 -1.24
C GLN A 109 5.24 8.62 0.06
N GLN A 110 4.35 8.10 0.90
CA GLN A 110 4.74 7.33 2.07
C GLN A 110 5.56 6.10 1.71
N LEU A 111 5.04 5.25 0.82
CA LEU A 111 5.73 4.04 0.39
C LEU A 111 7.11 4.36 -0.20
N SER A 112 7.19 5.46 -0.97
CA SER A 112 8.44 5.95 -1.54
C SER A 112 9.41 6.49 -0.46
N GLY A 113 8.90 7.16 0.57
CA GLY A 113 9.66 7.60 1.74
C GLY A 113 10.25 6.42 2.52
N LEU A 114 9.46 5.35 2.69
CA LEU A 114 9.93 4.10 3.31
C LEU A 114 10.97 3.38 2.47
N GLY A 115 10.77 3.30 1.16
CA GLY A 115 11.75 2.74 0.24
C GLY A 115 13.08 3.49 0.23
N SER A 116 13.05 4.79 0.54
CA SER A 116 14.26 5.64 0.65
C SER A 116 15.03 5.41 1.95
N ILE A 117 14.33 5.15 3.06
CA ILE A 117 14.94 4.92 4.39
C ILE A 117 15.49 3.48 4.50
N LEU A 118 14.84 2.50 3.87
CA LEU A 118 15.22 1.08 3.92
C LEU A 118 16.43 0.73 3.01
N GLY A 119 17.08 1.73 2.40
CA GLY A 119 18.38 1.56 1.75
C GLY A 119 18.38 0.74 0.46
N GLY A 120 17.22 0.42 -0.13
CA GLY A 120 17.16 -0.33 -1.38
C GLY A 120 15.78 -0.31 -2.01
N SER A 121 15.74 0.06 -3.30
CA SER A 121 14.92 -0.38 -4.45
C SER A 121 13.47 -0.90 -4.30
N ALA A 122 12.86 -0.95 -3.10
CA ALA A 122 11.44 -1.21 -2.90
C ALA A 122 10.59 -0.03 -3.40
N ALA A 123 11.20 1.15 -3.54
CA ALA A 123 10.73 2.21 -4.41
C ALA A 123 11.12 1.86 -5.85
N THR A 124 10.39 0.97 -6.52
CA THR A 124 10.15 1.26 -7.94
C THR A 124 9.60 2.68 -7.95
N PRO A 125 10.30 3.66 -8.57
CA PRO A 125 9.84 5.03 -8.57
C PRO A 125 8.45 5.02 -9.17
N VAL A 126 7.45 5.24 -8.32
CA VAL A 126 6.09 5.44 -8.81
C VAL A 126 6.20 6.69 -9.65
N SER A 127 5.97 6.53 -10.95
CA SER A 127 6.24 7.58 -11.92
C SER A 127 5.49 8.84 -11.48
N GLY A 128 6.15 10.01 -11.55
CA GLY A 128 5.51 11.27 -11.18
C GLY A 128 4.20 11.50 -11.96
N ALA A 129 4.11 10.93 -13.16
CA ALA A 129 2.87 10.85 -13.94
C ALA A 129 1.77 10.02 -13.26
N ALA A 130 2.10 8.82 -12.73
CA ALA A 130 1.14 8.03 -11.97
C ALA A 130 0.74 8.74 -10.67
N THR A 131 1.69 9.35 -9.94
CA THR A 131 1.39 10.15 -8.74
C THR A 131 0.46 11.33 -9.05
N ALA A 132 0.67 12.01 -10.18
CA ALA A 132 -0.18 13.11 -10.59
C ALA A 132 -1.57 12.62 -11.03
N ALA A 133 -1.63 11.47 -11.71
CA ALA A 133 -2.87 10.87 -12.17
C ALA A 133 -3.74 10.42 -10.99
N VAL A 134 -3.17 9.81 -9.95
CA VAL A 134 -3.93 9.38 -8.75
C VAL A 134 -4.40 10.55 -7.88
N SER A 135 -3.83 11.75 -8.03
CA SER A 135 -4.18 12.95 -7.22
C SER A 135 -5.11 13.94 -7.91
N ASN A 136 -5.45 13.71 -9.18
CA ASN A 136 -6.35 14.56 -9.96
C ASN A 136 -7.55 13.76 -10.45
N VAL A 137 -8.05 12.85 -9.62
CA VAL A 137 -9.12 11.94 -10.01
C VAL A 137 -10.46 12.61 -9.73
N ASN A 138 -11.08 13.14 -10.78
CA ASN A 138 -12.38 13.82 -10.68
C ASN A 138 -13.52 13.02 -11.30
N SER A 139 -13.20 12.05 -12.15
CA SER A 139 -14.18 11.20 -12.83
C SER A 139 -13.72 9.73 -12.86
N LEU A 140 -14.64 8.82 -13.18
CA LEU A 140 -14.29 7.41 -13.44
C LEU A 140 -13.28 7.27 -14.59
N GLN A 141 -13.27 8.20 -15.54
CA GLN A 141 -12.29 8.21 -16.62
C GLN A 141 -10.89 8.58 -16.10
N ASP A 142 -10.79 9.57 -15.22
CA ASP A 142 -9.52 9.90 -14.55
C ASP A 142 -9.06 8.76 -13.64
N LEU A 143 -10.01 8.07 -13.00
CA LEU A 143 -9.72 6.92 -12.16
C LEU A 143 -9.11 5.79 -12.99
N ASN A 144 -9.70 5.50 -14.15
CA ASN A 144 -9.17 4.53 -15.10
C ASN A 144 -7.78 4.96 -15.63
N ASN A 145 -7.59 6.24 -15.97
CA ASN A 145 -6.29 6.77 -16.35
C ASN A 145 -5.23 6.60 -15.24
N ALA A 146 -5.61 6.82 -13.98
CA ALA A 146 -4.73 6.63 -12.84
C ALA A 146 -4.35 5.15 -12.65
N PHE A 147 -5.32 4.24 -12.80
CA PHE A 147 -5.06 2.79 -12.78
C PHE A 147 -4.15 2.37 -13.94
N GLY A 148 -4.42 2.83 -15.16
CA GLY A 148 -3.58 2.59 -16.34
C GLY A 148 -2.16 3.14 -16.18
N ALA A 149 -1.99 4.31 -15.57
CA ALA A 149 -0.68 4.90 -15.27
C ALA A 149 0.11 4.08 -14.25
N LEU A 150 -0.57 3.35 -13.35
CA LEU A 150 0.02 2.38 -12.43
C LEU A 150 0.21 0.99 -13.07
N GLY A 151 -0.12 0.82 -14.35
CA GLY A 151 -0.06 -0.46 -15.06
C GLY A 151 -1.13 -1.45 -14.62
N MET A 152 -2.23 -0.98 -14.05
CA MET A 152 -3.41 -1.78 -13.70
C MET A 152 -4.46 -1.70 -14.81
N ASP A 153 -5.27 -2.75 -14.90
CA ASP A 153 -6.42 -2.77 -15.79
C ASP A 153 -7.64 -2.09 -15.14
N SER A 154 -8.49 -1.44 -15.93
CA SER A 154 -9.72 -0.81 -15.42
C SER A 154 -10.65 -1.81 -14.76
N SER A 155 -10.62 -3.08 -15.18
CA SER A 155 -11.43 -4.17 -14.61
C SER A 155 -11.05 -4.50 -13.17
N MET A 156 -9.89 -4.00 -12.69
CA MET A 156 -9.51 -4.13 -11.29
C MET A 156 -10.30 -3.19 -10.38
N ILE A 157 -10.87 -2.10 -10.90
CA ILE A 157 -11.76 -1.21 -10.13
C ILE A 157 -12.96 -2.00 -9.58
N ASP A 158 -13.51 -2.92 -10.38
CA ASP A 158 -14.59 -3.82 -9.97
C ASP A 158 -14.16 -4.80 -8.86
N GLN A 159 -12.87 -5.14 -8.76
CA GLN A 159 -12.35 -6.01 -7.71
C GLN A 159 -11.94 -5.23 -6.45
N PHE A 160 -11.40 -4.03 -6.62
CA PHE A 160 -11.03 -3.14 -5.51
C PHE A 160 -12.26 -2.62 -4.77
N THR A 161 -13.31 -2.26 -5.50
CA THR A 161 -14.52 -1.66 -4.93
C THR A 161 -15.10 -2.48 -3.78
N PRO A 162 -15.46 -3.77 -3.95
CA PRO A 162 -16.03 -4.56 -2.85
C PRO A 162 -15.02 -4.78 -1.70
N LEU A 163 -13.72 -4.85 -1.98
CA LEU A 163 -12.68 -4.97 -0.95
C LEU A 163 -12.54 -3.69 -0.11
N LEU A 164 -12.52 -2.52 -0.76
CA LEU A 164 -12.50 -1.22 -0.10
C LEU A 164 -13.78 -0.99 0.70
N LEU A 165 -14.95 -1.29 0.14
CA LEU A 165 -16.22 -1.16 0.83
C LEU A 165 -16.28 -2.05 2.07
N GLN A 166 -15.79 -3.30 1.95
CA GLN A 166 -15.68 -4.19 3.09
C GLN A 166 -14.70 -3.66 4.14
N TYR A 167 -13.55 -3.15 3.71
CA TYR A 167 -12.56 -2.54 4.61
C TYR A 167 -13.15 -1.33 5.36
N PHE A 168 -13.73 -0.37 4.65
CA PHE A 168 -14.35 0.80 5.25
C PHE A 168 -15.51 0.43 6.16
N GLY A 169 -16.34 -0.54 5.78
CA GLY A 169 -17.39 -1.08 6.66
C GLY A 169 -16.84 -1.70 7.94
N LYS A 170 -15.72 -2.44 7.86
CA LYS A 170 -15.04 -2.98 9.05
C LYS A 170 -14.37 -1.91 9.91
N GLN A 171 -14.05 -0.76 9.33
CA GLN A 171 -13.54 0.42 10.05
C GLN A 171 -14.67 1.28 10.66
N GLY A 172 -15.93 0.91 10.47
CA GLY A 172 -17.06 1.68 10.99
C GLY A 172 -17.43 2.89 10.11
N ALA A 173 -17.14 2.85 8.82
CA ALA A 173 -17.74 3.77 7.87
C ALA A 173 -19.25 3.49 7.75
N ASP A 174 -20.03 4.56 7.60
CA ASP A 174 -21.49 4.46 7.54
C ASP A 174 -21.96 3.68 6.29
N PRO A 175 -22.93 2.76 6.40
CA PRO A 175 -23.41 1.99 5.26
C PRO A 175 -24.02 2.86 4.14
N SER A 176 -24.57 4.04 4.48
CA SER A 176 -25.08 4.99 3.49
C SER A 176 -23.93 5.61 2.69
N LEU A 177 -22.82 5.91 3.37
CA LEU A 177 -21.58 6.38 2.75
C LEU A 177 -20.94 5.29 1.88
N LEU A 178 -20.92 4.04 2.34
CA LEU A 178 -20.46 2.91 1.54
C LEU A 178 -21.30 2.74 0.27
N GLY A 179 -22.62 2.93 0.36
CA GLY A 179 -23.51 2.95 -0.81
C GLY A 179 -23.14 4.06 -1.79
N SER A 180 -22.89 5.28 -1.30
CA SER A 180 -22.42 6.40 -2.13
C SER A 180 -21.08 6.10 -2.80
N LEU A 181 -20.10 5.57 -2.05
CA LEU A 181 -18.78 5.20 -2.54
C LEU A 181 -18.86 4.11 -3.63
N GLY A 182 -19.64 3.07 -3.40
CA GLY A 182 -19.87 2.02 -4.40
C GLY A 182 -20.46 2.58 -5.68
N SER A 183 -21.50 3.41 -5.56
CA SER A 183 -22.14 4.06 -6.71
C SER A 183 -21.17 4.96 -7.48
N LEU A 184 -20.26 5.65 -6.79
CA LEU A 184 -19.25 6.52 -7.40
C LEU A 184 -18.17 5.75 -8.15
N TRP A 185 -17.80 4.56 -7.68
CA TRP A 185 -16.82 3.69 -8.34
C TRP A 185 -17.42 2.78 -9.42
N GLY A 186 -18.74 2.83 -9.62
CA GLY A 186 -19.44 2.07 -10.65
C GLY A 186 -19.87 0.66 -10.22
N ALA A 187 -20.02 0.41 -8.91
CA ALA A 187 -20.58 -0.84 -8.38
C ALA A 187 -22.10 -0.91 -8.48
#